data_AF-A0A381W2Q0-F1
#
_entry.id   AF-A0A381W2Q0-F1
#
_cell.length_a   1.000
_cell.length_b   1.000
_cell.length_c   1.000
_cell.angle_alpha   90.00
_cell.angle_beta   90.00
_cell.angle_gamma   90.00
#
_symmetry.space_group_name_H-M   'P 1'
#
loop_
_entity.id
_entity.type
_entity.pdbx_description
1 polymer ?
#
loop_
_entity_poly.entity_id
_entity_poly.type
_entity_poly.pdbx_seq_one_letter_code
_entity_poly.pdbx_strand_id
1 'polypeptide(L)'
;MVAGFIIDDHYTGQDKGTQLWHTGMDQQQTDLEQRPVIHRPIMSNEGLPATHPVEARDEYGDTRALHVAGEFPLTIKVDGREVVTLMTLGTYPEKLTLGYLRNQRLIDHIEEIAQIKVDWERETADVITTHGEGISNLQEKLSSRIVTSGCGQGTVFSCTLDKLYDTR
;
A
#
# COMPACT_ATOMS: atom_id res chain seq x y z
N MET A 1 78.42 -23.51 -17.14
CA MET A 1 79.11 -22.21 -17.25
C MET A 1 78.77 -21.43 -15.99
N VAL A 2 79.79 -20.93 -15.29
CA VAL A 2 79.78 -20.49 -13.88
C VAL A 2 79.40 -19.01 -13.76
N ALA A 3 78.64 -18.66 -12.70
CA ALA A 3 78.73 -17.45 -11.83
C ALA A 3 77.35 -17.30 -11.14
N GLY A 4 77.15 -17.27 -9.82
CA GLY A 4 78.00 -16.83 -8.72
C GLY A 4 77.60 -15.39 -8.34
N PHE A 5 76.81 -15.21 -7.27
CA PHE A 5 76.97 -14.12 -6.32
C PHE A 5 76.17 -14.40 -5.03
N ILE A 6 76.92 -14.57 -3.94
CA ILE A 6 76.50 -14.49 -2.54
C ILE A 6 76.52 -13.01 -2.17
N ILE A 7 75.45 -12.49 -1.56
CA ILE A 7 75.57 -11.46 -0.52
C ILE A 7 74.53 -11.80 0.56
N ASP A 8 75.02 -12.27 1.69
CA ASP A 8 74.34 -12.24 2.99
C ASP A 8 74.04 -10.78 3.35
N ASP A 9 72.80 -10.47 3.72
CA ASP A 9 72.59 -9.48 4.76
C ASP A 9 71.59 -10.02 5.77
N HIS A 10 72.14 -10.41 6.90
CA HIS A 10 71.42 -10.69 8.12
C HIS A 10 70.81 -9.37 8.62
N TYR A 11 69.49 -9.20 8.47
CA TYR A 11 68.74 -8.35 9.39
C TYR A 11 67.59 -9.12 10.00
N THR A 12 67.79 -9.45 11.26
CA THR A 12 66.83 -10.07 12.18
C THR A 12 65.64 -9.15 12.39
N GLY A 13 64.45 -9.62 12.06
CA GLY A 13 63.17 -9.02 12.46
C GLY A 13 62.14 -10.13 12.53
N GLN A 14 61.88 -10.61 13.74
CA GLN A 14 60.78 -11.51 14.03
C GLN A 14 59.46 -10.85 13.63
N ASP A 15 58.62 -11.54 12.87
CA ASP A 15 57.19 -11.51 13.16
C ASP A 15 56.57 -12.89 12.96
N LYS A 16 56.37 -13.57 14.09
CA LYS A 16 55.64 -14.83 14.17
C LYS A 16 54.16 -14.47 14.13
N GLY A 17 53.57 -14.37 12.94
CA GLY A 17 52.14 -14.07 12.82
C GLY A 17 51.43 -14.65 11.60
N THR A 18 52.14 -15.17 10.59
CA THR A 18 51.52 -15.52 9.30
C THR A 18 51.00 -16.96 9.23
N GLN A 19 50.80 -17.62 10.37
CA GLN A 19 50.35 -19.01 10.41
C GLN A 19 48.98 -19.17 11.07
N LEU A 20 48.03 -18.28 10.73
CA LEU A 20 46.61 -18.36 11.09
C LEU A 20 45.69 -17.83 9.96
N TRP A 21 46.02 -18.06 8.69
CA TRP A 21 45.24 -17.54 7.54
C TRP A 21 44.36 -18.58 6.80
N HIS A 22 44.15 -19.78 7.36
CA HIS A 22 43.40 -20.84 6.68
C HIS A 22 42.10 -21.31 7.36
N THR A 23 41.61 -20.65 8.43
CA THR A 23 40.46 -21.20 9.18
C THR A 23 39.38 -20.17 9.54
N GLY A 24 39.24 -19.09 8.76
CA GLY A 24 38.27 -18.02 9.08
C GLY A 24 37.55 -17.36 7.90
N MET A 25 37.61 -17.93 6.69
CA MET A 25 37.05 -17.29 5.48
C MET A 25 35.76 -17.95 4.94
N ASP A 26 35.13 -18.87 5.67
CA ASP A 26 33.88 -19.53 5.23
C ASP A 26 32.60 -19.02 5.93
N GLN A 27 32.71 -18.07 6.87
CA GLN A 27 31.54 -17.63 7.68
C GLN A 27 31.10 -16.17 7.47
N GLN A 28 31.63 -15.47 6.46
CA GLN A 28 31.23 -14.08 6.17
C GLN A 28 30.48 -13.92 4.85
N GLN A 29 29.81 -14.97 4.39
CA GLN A 29 29.04 -14.94 3.14
C GLN A 29 27.63 -15.52 3.30
N THR A 30 26.91 -15.14 4.36
CA THR A 30 25.47 -15.45 4.51
C THR A 30 24.58 -14.26 4.85
N ASP A 31 25.12 -13.04 4.94
CA ASP A 31 24.36 -11.84 5.32
C ASP A 31 24.12 -10.87 4.14
N LEU A 32 24.19 -11.37 2.90
CA LEU A 32 23.74 -10.61 1.73
C LEU A 32 22.22 -10.77 1.57
N GLU A 33 21.51 -9.87 2.24
CA GLU A 33 20.38 -9.15 1.65
C GLU A 33 19.03 -9.88 1.56
N GLN A 34 18.51 -10.32 2.71
CA GLN A 34 17.07 -10.53 2.84
C GLN A 34 16.36 -9.18 2.92
N ARG A 35 16.04 -8.58 1.77
CA ARG A 35 15.09 -7.46 1.73
C ARG A 35 13.79 -7.94 2.38
N PRO A 36 13.20 -7.20 3.34
CA PRO A 36 11.95 -7.61 3.96
C PRO A 36 10.92 -7.82 2.85
N VAL A 37 10.27 -8.99 2.85
CA VAL A 37 9.19 -9.29 1.91
C VAL A 37 8.05 -8.34 2.25
N ILE A 38 7.88 -7.30 1.43
CA ILE A 38 6.80 -6.34 1.60
C ILE A 38 5.51 -7.05 1.20
N HIS A 39 4.63 -7.30 2.18
CA HIS A 39 3.29 -7.82 1.91
C HIS A 39 2.51 -6.81 1.07
N ARG A 40 1.91 -7.29 -0.02
CA ARG A 40 1.07 -6.48 -0.90
C ARG A 40 -0.26 -7.19 -1.08
N PRO A 41 -1.39 -6.53 -0.79
CA PRO A 41 -2.70 -7.11 -1.04
C PRO A 41 -2.87 -7.49 -2.51
N ILE A 42 -3.57 -8.59 -2.75
CA ILE A 42 -4.01 -8.97 -4.10
C ILE A 42 -5.11 -8.00 -4.53
N MET A 43 -5.03 -7.45 -5.74
CA MET A 43 -6.01 -6.49 -6.27
C MET A 43 -6.58 -7.00 -7.60
N SER A 44 -7.89 -6.87 -7.81
CA SER A 44 -8.56 -7.28 -9.05
C SER A 44 -8.20 -6.44 -10.27
N ASN A 45 -7.83 -5.17 -10.07
CA ASN A 45 -7.47 -4.20 -11.11
C ASN A 45 -8.63 -3.90 -12.09
N GLU A 46 -9.80 -3.58 -11.55
CA GLU A 46 -11.03 -3.30 -12.31
C GLU A 46 -11.24 -1.79 -12.52
N GLY A 47 -10.23 -1.07 -13.00
CA GLY A 47 -10.34 0.36 -13.26
C GLY A 47 -11.28 0.68 -14.45
N LEU A 48 -12.19 1.64 -14.26
CA LEU A 48 -13.03 2.19 -15.32
C LEU A 48 -12.40 3.46 -15.95
N PRO A 49 -12.70 3.76 -17.23
CA PRO A 49 -12.36 5.05 -17.82
C PRO A 49 -12.97 6.20 -17.03
N ALA A 50 -12.19 7.24 -16.74
CA ALA A 50 -12.67 8.39 -15.95
C ALA A 50 -13.78 9.19 -16.64
N THR A 51 -13.87 9.10 -17.96
CA THR A 51 -14.86 9.80 -18.78
C THR A 51 -15.42 8.87 -19.86
N HIS A 52 -16.67 9.10 -20.25
CA HIS A 52 -17.32 8.39 -21.35
C HIS A 52 -17.84 9.37 -22.41
N PRO A 53 -17.88 8.97 -23.68
CA PRO A 53 -18.39 9.83 -24.75
C PRO A 53 -19.90 9.98 -24.64
N VAL A 54 -20.39 11.19 -24.88
CA VAL A 54 -21.82 11.51 -25.00
C VAL A 54 -22.04 12.47 -26.16
N GLU A 55 -23.23 12.41 -26.75
CA GLU A 55 -23.70 13.43 -27.68
C GLU A 55 -24.58 14.42 -26.91
N ALA A 56 -24.25 15.71 -26.99
CA ALA A 56 -25.09 16.77 -26.46
C ALA A 56 -25.40 17.79 -27.55
N ARG A 57 -26.39 18.63 -27.29
CA ARG A 57 -26.83 19.71 -28.17
C ARG A 57 -26.38 21.05 -27.60
N ASP A 58 -25.74 21.87 -28.41
CA ASP A 58 -25.26 23.21 -28.00
C ASP A 58 -26.38 24.27 -28.03
N GLU A 59 -26.05 25.50 -27.64
CA GLU A 59 -27.00 26.63 -27.58
C GLU A 59 -27.56 27.06 -28.94
N TYR A 60 -26.88 26.70 -30.04
CA TYR A 60 -27.32 26.96 -31.41
C TYR A 60 -28.17 25.83 -31.97
N GLY A 61 -28.23 24.71 -31.24
CA GLY A 61 -29.03 23.55 -31.57
C GLY A 61 -28.28 22.46 -32.34
N ASP A 62 -26.97 22.59 -32.51
CA ASP A 62 -26.13 21.60 -33.20
C ASP A 62 -25.71 20.46 -32.24
N THR A 63 -25.59 19.24 -32.76
CA THR A 63 -25.06 18.09 -32.00
C THR A 63 -23.53 18.15 -31.93
N ARG A 64 -22.97 17.97 -30.73
CA ARG A 64 -21.54 17.90 -30.44
C ARG A 64 -21.22 16.61 -29.69
N ALA A 65 -20.15 15.93 -30.08
CA ALA A 65 -19.58 14.84 -29.31
C ALA A 65 -18.62 15.38 -28.24
N LEU A 66 -18.81 14.98 -26.99
CA LEU A 66 -17.95 15.37 -25.87
C LEU A 66 -17.72 14.17 -24.94
N HIS A 67 -16.83 14.36 -23.97
CA HIS A 67 -16.59 13.39 -22.91
C HIS A 67 -17.05 13.98 -21.59
N VAL A 68 -17.83 13.22 -20.83
CA VAL A 68 -18.28 13.60 -19.48
C VAL A 68 -17.75 12.61 -18.46
N ALA A 69 -17.49 13.10 -17.25
CA ALA A 69 -17.17 12.25 -16.12
C ALA A 69 -18.36 11.34 -15.79
N GLY A 70 -18.10 10.05 -15.61
CA GLY A 70 -19.08 9.11 -15.08
C GLY A 70 -18.80 8.86 -13.60
N GLU A 71 -19.80 9.02 -12.75
CA GLU A 71 -19.73 8.61 -11.35
C GLU A 71 -20.49 7.30 -11.16
N PHE A 72 -19.85 6.38 -10.46
CA PHE A 72 -20.38 5.05 -10.14
C PHE A 72 -20.42 4.90 -8.62
N PRO A 73 -21.50 4.31 -8.07
CA PRO A 73 -21.49 3.89 -6.68
C PRO A 73 -20.48 2.74 -6.48
N LEU A 74 -19.80 2.74 -5.34
CA LEU A 74 -18.91 1.67 -4.92
C LEU A 74 -19.09 1.43 -3.43
N THR A 75 -19.69 0.28 -3.10
CA THR A 75 -19.92 -0.18 -1.74
C THR A 75 -18.74 -0.98 -1.24
N ILE A 76 -18.00 -0.43 -0.28
CA ILE A 76 -16.88 -1.12 0.35
C ILE A 76 -17.42 -2.10 1.39
N LYS A 77 -17.03 -3.37 1.27
CA LYS A 77 -17.36 -4.43 2.22
C LYS A 77 -16.07 -5.00 2.79
N VAL A 78 -15.96 -5.16 4.09
CA VAL A 78 -14.81 -5.80 4.75
C VAL A 78 -15.29 -7.07 5.42
N ASP A 79 -14.76 -8.21 5.00
CA ASP A 79 -15.17 -9.56 5.43
C ASP A 79 -16.71 -9.73 5.43
N GLY A 80 -17.34 -9.28 4.34
CA GLY A 80 -18.78 -9.38 4.11
C GLY A 80 -19.64 -8.34 4.83
N ARG A 81 -19.06 -7.43 5.63
CA ARG A 81 -19.79 -6.36 6.30
C ARG A 81 -19.66 -5.05 5.54
N GLU A 82 -20.78 -4.40 5.26
CA GLU A 82 -20.80 -3.11 4.58
C GLU A 82 -20.20 -2.01 5.47
N VAL A 83 -19.31 -1.21 4.88
CA VAL A 83 -18.63 -0.10 5.57
C VAL A 83 -19.22 1.23 5.11
N VAL A 84 -19.28 1.45 3.80
CA VAL A 84 -19.74 2.69 3.18
C VAL A 84 -20.06 2.45 1.71
N THR A 85 -20.92 3.30 1.14
CA THR A 85 -21.05 3.47 -0.32
C THR A 85 -20.51 4.85 -0.71
N LEU A 86 -19.58 4.88 -1.66
CA LEU A 86 -18.98 6.10 -2.20
C LEU A 86 -19.43 6.32 -3.64
N MET A 87 -19.54 7.58 -4.07
CA MET A 87 -19.54 7.90 -5.50
C MET A 87 -18.10 8.08 -5.97
N THR A 88 -17.75 7.50 -7.12
CA THR A 88 -16.37 7.52 -7.63
C THR A 88 -16.32 7.49 -9.16
N LEU A 89 -15.24 8.04 -9.74
CA LEU A 89 -14.93 7.89 -11.18
C LEU A 89 -14.54 6.45 -11.56
N GLY A 90 -14.26 5.59 -10.58
CA GLY A 90 -13.96 4.18 -10.80
C GLY A 90 -12.58 3.89 -11.40
N THR A 91 -11.69 4.87 -11.59
CA THR A 91 -10.40 4.66 -12.27
C THR A 91 -9.40 3.78 -11.50
N TYR A 92 -9.43 3.86 -10.16
CA TYR A 92 -8.55 3.06 -9.28
C TYR A 92 -9.33 2.57 -8.04
N PRO A 93 -10.33 1.70 -8.21
CA PRO A 93 -11.30 1.40 -7.16
C PRO A 93 -10.67 0.64 -5.98
N GLU A 94 -9.66 -0.21 -6.21
CA GLU A 94 -8.97 -0.93 -5.13
C GLU A 94 -8.07 0.03 -4.32
N LYS A 95 -7.39 0.95 -4.99
CA LYS A 95 -6.55 1.96 -4.32
C LYS A 95 -7.42 2.95 -3.54
N LEU A 96 -8.57 3.34 -4.10
CA LEU A 96 -9.56 4.15 -3.39
C LEU A 96 -10.04 3.42 -2.14
N THR A 97 -10.40 2.15 -2.25
CA THR A 97 -10.84 1.33 -1.12
C THR A 97 -9.79 1.26 -0.03
N LEU A 98 -8.53 0.94 -0.37
CA LEU A 98 -7.43 0.90 0.59
C LEU A 98 -7.20 2.27 1.25
N GLY A 99 -7.18 3.32 0.43
CA GLY A 99 -7.01 4.70 0.90
C GLY A 99 -8.14 5.13 1.83
N TYR A 100 -9.38 4.76 1.53
CA TYR A 100 -10.53 5.04 2.38
C TYR A 100 -10.38 4.34 3.74
N LEU A 101 -10.13 3.03 3.77
CA LEU A 101 -9.97 2.28 5.03
C LEU A 101 -8.86 2.86 5.91
N ARG A 102 -7.72 3.21 5.30
CA ARG A 102 -6.58 3.82 6.02
C ARG A 102 -6.91 5.23 6.51
N ASN A 103 -7.50 6.07 5.66
CA ASN A 103 -7.87 7.45 5.99
C ASN A 103 -8.90 7.49 7.13
N GLN A 104 -9.86 6.57 7.10
CA GLN A 104 -10.83 6.38 8.17
C GLN A 104 -10.26 5.64 9.38
N ARG A 105 -8.96 5.37 9.47
CA ARG A 105 -8.33 4.63 10.58
C ARG A 105 -9.08 3.33 10.93
N LEU A 106 -9.61 2.67 9.90
CA LEU A 106 -10.28 1.38 10.03
C LEU A 106 -9.26 0.24 9.98
N ILE A 107 -8.12 0.49 9.33
CA ILE A 107 -6.92 -0.35 9.32
C ILE A 107 -5.68 0.49 9.67
N ASP A 108 -4.74 -0.12 10.37
CA ASP A 108 -3.49 0.50 10.80
C ASP A 108 -2.30 0.16 9.89
N HIS A 109 -2.33 -1.01 9.27
CA HIS A 109 -1.26 -1.61 8.50
C HIS A 109 -1.81 -2.21 7.19
N ILE A 110 -1.01 -2.16 6.12
CA ILE A 110 -1.44 -2.73 4.82
C ILE A 110 -1.48 -4.26 4.87
N GLU A 111 -0.69 -4.84 5.78
CA GLU A 111 -0.60 -6.26 6.13
C GLU A 111 -1.91 -6.84 6.67
N GLU A 112 -2.84 -5.99 7.13
CA GLU A 112 -4.18 -6.41 7.54
C GLU A 112 -5.05 -6.81 6.34
N ILE A 113 -4.71 -6.37 5.12
CA ILE A 113 -5.50 -6.65 3.92
C ILE A 113 -4.87 -7.78 3.12
N ALA A 114 -5.62 -8.86 2.91
CA ALA A 114 -5.22 -9.97 2.06
C ALA A 114 -5.55 -9.67 0.58
N GLN A 115 -6.77 -9.20 0.32
CA GLN A 115 -7.28 -9.01 -1.03
C GLN A 115 -8.31 -7.88 -1.10
N ILE A 116 -8.37 -7.20 -2.25
CA ILE A 116 -9.48 -6.33 -2.65
C ILE A 116 -9.97 -6.81 -4.02
N LYS A 117 -11.26 -7.15 -4.11
CA LYS A 117 -11.92 -7.53 -5.35
C LYS A 117 -13.06 -6.55 -5.64
N VAL A 118 -13.06 -5.97 -6.82
CA VAL A 118 -14.09 -5.06 -7.28
C VAL A 118 -15.01 -5.80 -8.25
N ASP A 119 -16.31 -5.58 -8.11
CA ASP A 119 -17.36 -6.13 -8.95
C ASP A 119 -18.32 -4.99 -9.31
N TRP A 120 -18.24 -4.52 -10.55
CA TRP A 120 -19.05 -3.40 -11.03
C TRP A 120 -20.52 -3.77 -11.31
N GLU A 121 -20.83 -5.05 -11.51
CA GLU A 121 -22.23 -5.49 -11.65
C GLU A 121 -22.95 -5.41 -10.30
N ARG A 122 -22.22 -5.69 -9.21
CA ARG A 122 -22.74 -5.61 -7.84
C ARG A 122 -22.44 -4.28 -7.15
N GLU A 123 -21.68 -3.41 -7.81
CA GLU A 123 -21.21 -2.12 -7.27
C GLU A 123 -20.44 -2.29 -5.95
N THR A 124 -19.65 -3.36 -5.81
CA THR A 124 -18.92 -3.68 -4.57
C THR A 124 -17.41 -3.64 -4.74
N ALA A 125 -16.74 -3.25 -3.64
CA ALA A 125 -15.35 -3.56 -3.38
C ALA A 125 -15.28 -4.47 -2.15
N ASP A 126 -15.15 -5.78 -2.39
CA ASP A 126 -15.02 -6.80 -1.36
C ASP A 126 -13.56 -6.89 -0.89
N VAL A 127 -13.35 -6.55 0.37
CA VAL A 127 -12.06 -6.56 1.05
C VAL A 127 -12.01 -7.77 1.97
N ILE A 128 -10.98 -8.59 1.79
CA ILE A 128 -10.69 -9.73 2.67
C ILE A 128 -9.51 -9.35 3.56
N THR A 129 -9.70 -9.42 4.87
CA THR A 129 -8.60 -9.20 5.83
C THR A 129 -7.77 -10.46 6.00
N THR A 130 -6.52 -10.32 6.45
CA THR A 130 -5.63 -11.47 6.70
C THR A 130 -6.07 -12.32 7.89
N HIS A 131 -6.78 -11.75 8.86
CA HIS A 131 -7.31 -12.45 10.03
C HIS A 131 -8.76 -12.94 9.85
N GLY A 132 -9.51 -12.37 8.89
CA GLY A 132 -10.88 -12.80 8.54
C GLY A 132 -11.96 -12.43 9.56
N GLU A 133 -11.65 -11.58 10.54
CA GLU A 133 -12.58 -11.20 11.62
C GLU A 133 -13.30 -9.86 11.37
N GLY A 134 -12.98 -9.18 10.27
CA GLY A 134 -13.48 -7.85 9.95
C GLY A 134 -12.97 -6.76 10.88
N ILE A 135 -13.56 -5.57 10.79
CA ILE A 135 -13.16 -4.43 11.63
C ILE A 135 -13.89 -4.46 12.97
N SER A 136 -13.14 -4.51 14.08
CA SER A 136 -13.69 -4.41 15.43
C SER A 136 -14.36 -3.05 15.67
N ASN A 137 -15.51 -3.06 16.35
CA ASN A 137 -16.31 -1.88 16.69
C ASN A 137 -16.64 -0.98 15.47
N LEU A 138 -16.86 -1.58 14.30
CA LEU A 138 -17.14 -0.86 13.06
C LEU A 138 -18.24 0.21 13.23
N GLN A 139 -19.35 -0.13 13.88
CA GLN A 139 -20.48 0.79 14.07
C GLN A 139 -20.10 2.02 14.91
N GLU A 140 -19.30 1.85 15.96
CA GLU A 140 -18.82 2.93 16.83
C GLU A 140 -17.77 3.80 16.12
N LYS A 141 -16.88 3.16 15.36
CA LYS A 141 -15.90 3.85 14.51
C LYS A 141 -16.56 4.67 13.41
N LEU A 142 -17.70 4.22 12.87
CA LEU A 142 -18.46 4.94 11.85
C LEU A 142 -19.39 6.01 12.45
N SER A 143 -20.03 5.76 13.59
CA SER A 143 -20.98 6.70 14.21
C SER A 143 -20.33 7.94 14.81
N SER A 144 -19.08 7.83 15.26
CA SER A 144 -18.26 8.96 15.70
C SER A 144 -17.86 9.93 14.57
N ARG A 145 -18.20 9.59 13.31
CA ARG A 145 -17.85 10.36 12.12
C ARG A 145 -19.12 10.92 11.52
N ILE A 146 -19.23 12.24 11.52
CA ILE A 146 -20.42 12.93 10.99
C ILE A 146 -20.48 12.68 9.49
N VAL A 147 -21.45 11.88 9.07
CA VAL A 147 -21.80 11.65 7.66
C VAL A 147 -22.82 12.71 7.26
N THR A 148 -22.38 13.81 6.65
CA THR A 148 -23.29 14.81 6.07
C THR A 148 -23.66 14.41 4.65
N SER A 149 -24.95 14.30 4.36
CA SER A 149 -25.52 13.82 3.09
C SER A 149 -25.47 14.84 1.94
N GLY A 150 -24.38 15.60 1.77
CA GLY A 150 -24.30 16.72 0.82
C GLY A 150 -23.11 16.64 -0.15
N CYS A 151 -23.36 16.97 -1.43
CA CYS A 151 -22.44 17.00 -2.58
C CYS A 151 -21.25 17.99 -2.47
N GLY A 152 -20.97 18.55 -1.28
CA GLY A 152 -19.98 19.63 -1.14
C GLY A 152 -19.26 19.74 0.21
N GLN A 153 -19.13 18.67 1.00
CA GLN A 153 -18.55 18.77 2.34
C GLN A 153 -17.62 17.59 2.65
N GLY A 154 -16.32 17.90 2.77
CA GLY A 154 -15.28 16.94 3.13
C GLY A 154 -15.49 16.33 4.52
N THR A 155 -14.91 15.14 4.70
CA THR A 155 -14.87 14.43 5.98
C THR A 155 -14.16 15.30 7.03
N VAL A 156 -14.89 15.84 8.00
CA VAL A 156 -14.29 16.52 9.16
C VAL A 156 -13.83 15.46 10.15
N PHE A 157 -12.51 15.41 10.41
CA PHE A 157 -11.90 14.50 11.36
C PHE A 157 -12.04 15.01 12.80
N SER A 158 -12.80 14.30 13.65
CA SER A 158 -12.86 14.60 15.10
C SER A 158 -11.76 13.87 15.91
N CYS A 159 -11.25 12.72 15.45
CA CYS A 159 -10.35 11.88 16.25
C CYS A 159 -8.86 12.28 16.27
N THR A 160 -8.45 13.45 15.78
CA THR A 160 -7.05 13.91 15.94
C THR A 160 -6.76 14.34 17.39
N LEU A 161 -7.78 14.52 18.22
CA LEU A 161 -7.63 14.98 19.59
C LEU A 161 -7.34 13.85 20.60
N ASP A 162 -7.87 12.64 20.41
CA ASP A 162 -7.84 11.60 21.45
C ASP A 162 -6.44 10.98 21.67
N LYS A 163 -5.64 10.78 20.62
CA LYS A 163 -4.29 10.20 20.78
C LYS A 163 -3.23 11.20 21.25
N LEU A 164 -3.54 12.50 21.30
CA LEU A 164 -2.65 13.50 21.90
C LEU A 164 -2.77 13.54 23.44
N TYR A 165 -3.80 12.93 24.00
CA TYR A 165 -4.03 12.90 25.44
C TYR A 165 -3.61 11.59 26.13
N ASP A 166 -3.20 10.57 25.37
CA ASP A 166 -2.76 9.28 25.90
C ASP A 166 -1.24 9.24 26.18
N THR A 167 -0.63 10.40 26.42
CA THR A 167 0.74 10.52 26.93
C THR A 167 0.73 11.36 28.20
N ARG A 168 0.39 10.72 29.32
CA ARG A 168 0.82 11.12 30.67
C ARG A 168 1.03 9.90 31.55
#